data_AF-A0A832XI99-F1
#
_entry.id   AF-A0A832XI99-F1
#
_cell.length_a   1.000
_cell.length_b   1.000
_cell.length_c   1.000
_cell.angle_alpha   90.00
_cell.angle_beta   90.00
_cell.angle_gamma   90.00
#
_symmetry.space_group_name_H-M   'P 1'
#
loop_
_entity.id
_entity.type
_entity.pdbx_description
1 polymer ?
#
loop_
_entity_poly.entity_id
_entity_poly.type
_entity_poly.pdbx_seq_one_letter_code
_entity_poly.pdbx_strand_id
1 'polypeptide(L)'
;KSAKILFQSQLYENSTSEAYYCMYNSLLALLFKIGIKSENHSASIILFDMLFENKELVKIISWAKEERIDKQYYVETQQIVKVTKESCNEMILKAEDFLVKMKLLISELSNEKINSIRDNFVKLVN
;
A
#
# COMPACT_ATOMS: atom_id res chain seq x y z
N LYS A 1 -13.62 -3.61 0.93
CA LYS A 1 -14.85 -4.44 1.08
C LYS A 1 -14.51 -5.92 1.24
N SER A 2 -13.78 -6.54 0.29
CA SER A 2 -13.38 -7.96 0.33
C SER A 2 -12.66 -8.37 1.62
N ALA A 3 -11.66 -7.60 2.07
CA ALA A 3 -10.93 -7.87 3.31
C ALA A 3 -11.85 -8.07 4.53
N LYS A 4 -12.88 -7.23 4.70
CA LYS A 4 -13.83 -7.31 5.83
C LYS A 4 -14.73 -8.55 5.74
N ILE A 5 -15.13 -8.94 4.54
CA ILE A 5 -15.94 -10.16 4.33
C ILE A 5 -15.12 -11.39 4.73
N LEU A 6 -13.87 -11.47 4.24
CA LEU A 6 -12.95 -12.57 4.58
C LEU A 6 -12.65 -12.64 6.07
N PHE A 7 -12.51 -11.48 6.73
CA PHE A 7 -12.34 -11.39 8.18
C PHE A 7 -13.52 -11.99 8.94
N GLN A 8 -14.75 -11.67 8.54
CA GLN A 8 -15.97 -12.21 9.13
C GLN A 8 -16.09 -13.73 8.93
N SER A 9 -15.59 -14.23 7.80
CA SER A 9 -15.47 -15.66 7.50
C SER A 9 -14.27 -16.35 8.15
N GLN A 10 -13.52 -15.66 9.03
CA GLN A 10 -12.32 -16.16 9.71
C GLN A 10 -11.16 -16.56 8.77
N LEU A 11 -11.18 -16.06 7.52
CA LEU A 11 -10.12 -16.25 6.53
C LEU A 11 -9.07 -15.13 6.66
N TYR A 12 -8.36 -15.11 7.79
CA TYR A 12 -7.51 -13.98 8.19
C TYR A 12 -6.31 -13.73 7.26
N GLU A 13 -5.72 -14.77 6.70
CA GLU A 13 -4.60 -14.63 5.75
C GLU A 13 -5.05 -13.94 4.45
N ASN A 14 -6.16 -14.42 3.87
CA ASN A 14 -6.76 -13.82 2.67
C ASN A 14 -7.21 -12.39 2.96
N SER A 15 -7.81 -12.16 4.14
CA SER A 15 -8.23 -10.83 4.58
C SER A 15 -7.06 -9.85 4.69
N THR A 16 -5.94 -10.29 5.28
CA THR A 16 -4.69 -9.51 5.39
C THR A 16 -4.15 -9.13 4.01
N SER A 17 -4.20 -10.09 3.08
CA SER A 17 -3.73 -9.88 1.70
C SER A 17 -4.60 -8.87 0.95
N GLU A 18 -5.92 -8.99 1.05
CA GLU A 18 -6.86 -8.03 0.45
C GLU A 18 -6.73 -6.62 1.06
N ALA A 19 -6.44 -6.52 2.36
CA ALA A 19 -6.18 -5.24 3.01
C ALA A 19 -4.90 -4.59 2.48
N TYR A 20 -3.82 -5.37 2.29
CA TYR A 20 -2.61 -4.91 1.63
C TYR A 20 -2.88 -4.43 0.19
N TYR A 21 -3.59 -5.23 -0.61
CA TYR A 21 -3.91 -4.85 -2.00
C TYR A 21 -4.79 -3.60 -2.08
N CYS A 22 -5.65 -3.33 -1.09
CA CYS A 22 -6.35 -2.06 -0.98
C CYS A 22 -5.38 -0.87 -0.90
N MET A 23 -4.36 -0.95 -0.04
CA MET A 23 -3.34 0.09 0.07
C MET A 23 -2.54 0.21 -1.24
N TYR A 24 -2.03 -0.91 -1.75
CA TYR A 24 -1.19 -0.93 -2.95
C TYR A 24 -1.92 -0.38 -4.18
N ASN A 25 -3.18 -0.77 -4.38
CA ASN A 25 -3.98 -0.26 -5.50
C ASN A 25 -4.29 1.23 -5.37
N SER A 26 -4.45 1.75 -4.14
CA SER A 26 -4.60 3.19 -3.92
C SER A 26 -3.30 3.96 -4.25
N LEU A 27 -2.14 3.37 -3.97
CA LEU A 27 -0.85 3.90 -4.41
C LEU A 27 -0.72 3.86 -5.94
N LEU A 28 -1.07 2.75 -6.58
CA LEU A 28 -1.09 2.70 -8.05
C LEU A 28 -2.02 3.75 -8.65
N ALA A 29 -3.20 3.99 -8.06
CA ALA A 29 -4.10 5.03 -8.51
C ALA A 29 -3.47 6.43 -8.45
N LEU A 30 -2.69 6.74 -7.41
CA LEU A 30 -1.90 7.97 -7.33
C LEU A 30 -0.85 8.05 -8.43
N LEU A 31 -0.08 6.98 -8.65
CA LEU A 31 0.94 6.94 -9.71
C LEU A 31 0.31 7.11 -11.11
N PHE A 32 -0.82 6.45 -11.37
CA PHE A 32 -1.57 6.62 -12.61
C PHE A 32 -2.12 8.04 -12.77
N LYS A 33 -2.59 8.69 -11.71
CA LYS A 33 -3.05 10.09 -11.74
C LYS A 33 -1.94 11.03 -12.20
N ILE A 34 -0.69 10.77 -11.84
CA ILE A 34 0.49 11.52 -12.31
C ILE A 34 1.10 10.94 -13.59
N GLY A 35 0.53 9.90 -14.19
CA GLY A 35 1.00 9.30 -15.44
C GLY A 35 2.26 8.44 -15.32
N ILE A 36 2.58 7.94 -14.12
CA ILE A 36 3.69 7.03 -13.87
C ILE A 36 3.15 5.61 -13.71
N LYS A 37 3.75 4.65 -14.41
CA LYS A 37 3.42 3.22 -14.27
C LYS A 37 4.53 2.52 -13.48
N SER A 38 4.15 1.68 -12.53
CA SER A 38 5.06 0.77 -11.83
C SER A 38 4.32 -0.54 -11.54
N GLU A 39 4.93 -1.66 -11.89
CA GLU A 39 4.37 -3.01 -11.68
C GLU A 39 5.04 -3.73 -10.49
N ASN A 40 6.16 -3.18 -9.98
CA ASN A 40 6.87 -3.75 -8.84
C ASN A 40 6.43 -3.05 -7.55
N HIS A 41 5.97 -3.83 -6.58
CA HIS A 41 5.50 -3.32 -5.29
C HIS A 41 6.54 -2.47 -4.55
N SER A 42 7.79 -2.93 -4.47
CA SER A 42 8.88 -2.19 -3.82
C SER A 42 9.18 -0.91 -4.58
N ALA A 43 9.29 -0.98 -5.90
CA ALA A 43 9.57 0.18 -6.74
C ALA A 43 8.46 1.25 -6.60
N SER A 44 7.19 0.84 -6.58
CA SER A 44 6.08 1.77 -6.37
C SER A 44 6.18 2.51 -5.03
N ILE A 45 6.55 1.81 -3.95
CA ILE A 45 6.71 2.41 -2.62
C ILE A 45 7.91 3.37 -2.59
N ILE A 46 9.03 2.99 -3.22
CA ILE A 46 10.22 3.84 -3.34
C ILE A 46 9.90 5.11 -4.14
N LEU A 47 9.22 4.97 -5.28
CA LEU A 47 8.79 6.11 -6.09
C LEU A 47 7.85 7.03 -5.31
N PHE A 48 6.92 6.47 -4.54
CA PHE A 48 6.06 7.25 -3.68
C PHE A 48 6.86 8.08 -2.67
N ASP A 49 7.84 7.45 -2.01
CA ASP A 49 8.70 8.14 -1.05
C ASP A 49 9.50 9.28 -1.70
N MET A 50 10.11 9.00 -2.86
CA MET A 50 10.95 9.97 -3.57
C MET A 50 10.16 11.15 -4.15
N LEU A 51 8.90 10.93 -4.55
CA LEU A 51 8.11 11.95 -5.25
C LEU A 51 7.19 12.76 -4.33
N PHE A 52 6.74 12.17 -3.21
CA PHE A 52 5.78 12.80 -2.30
C PHE A 52 6.31 13.00 -0.89
N GLU A 53 7.44 12.38 -0.54
CA GLU A 53 8.13 12.50 0.76
C GLU A 53 7.23 12.24 1.98
N ASN A 54 6.12 11.51 1.79
CA ASN A 54 5.17 11.21 2.85
C ASN A 54 5.63 10.01 3.68
N LYS A 55 6.60 10.25 4.57
CA LYS A 55 7.25 9.22 5.38
C LYS A 55 6.29 8.39 6.22
N GLU A 56 5.20 8.98 6.69
CA GLU A 56 4.17 8.28 7.47
C GLU A 56 3.50 7.20 6.62
N LEU A 57 2.96 7.58 5.46
CA LEU A 57 2.29 6.65 4.55
C LEU A 57 3.28 5.60 4.00
N VAL A 58 4.51 6.01 3.66
CA VAL A 58 5.57 5.09 3.22
C VAL A 58 5.84 4.02 4.28
N LYS A 59 5.92 4.39 5.56
CA LYS A 59 6.12 3.44 6.66
C LYS A 59 4.95 2.46 6.77
N ILE A 60 3.71 2.95 6.65
CA ILE A 60 2.50 2.12 6.73
C ILE A 60 2.47 1.07 5.63
N ILE A 61 2.66 1.46 4.36
CA ILE A 61 2.58 0.52 3.24
C ILE A 61 3.79 -0.43 3.18
N SER A 62 4.96 0.00 3.66
CA SER A 62 6.14 -0.87 3.77
C SER A 62 5.92 -1.97 4.81
N TRP A 63 5.45 -1.59 6.01
CA TRP A 63 5.04 -2.55 7.04
C TRP A 63 3.96 -3.50 6.52
N ALA A 64 2.95 -2.98 5.84
CA ALA A 64 1.86 -3.82 5.32
C ALA A 64 2.34 -4.83 4.26
N LYS A 65 3.33 -4.43 3.45
CA LYS A 65 3.96 -5.33 2.48
C LYS A 65 4.73 -6.46 3.20
N GLU A 66 5.51 -6.12 4.23
CA GLU A 66 6.27 -7.08 5.04
C GLU A 66 5.32 -8.08 5.72
N GLU A 67 4.31 -7.58 6.43
CA GLU A 67 3.27 -8.42 7.06
C GLU A 67 2.62 -9.36 6.06
N ARG A 68 2.31 -8.89 4.85
CA ARG A 68 1.71 -9.73 3.80
C ARG A 68 2.71 -10.79 3.29
N ILE A 69 3.99 -10.47 3.16
CA ILE A 69 5.02 -11.44 2.74
C ILE A 69 5.21 -12.50 3.83
N ASP A 70 5.39 -12.08 5.08
CA ASP A 70 5.65 -12.96 6.21
C ASP A 70 4.48 -13.90 6.51
N LYS A 71 3.25 -13.48 6.19
CA LYS A 71 2.04 -14.28 6.46
C LYS A 71 1.62 -15.19 5.31
N GLN A 72 2.07 -14.96 4.08
CA GLN A 72 1.68 -15.76 2.90
C GLN A 72 2.75 -16.75 2.40
N TYR A 73 4.05 -16.47 2.59
CA TYR A 73 5.11 -17.20 1.88
C TYR A 73 5.88 -18.21 2.72
N TYR A 74 5.67 -18.25 4.02
CA TYR A 74 6.27 -19.28 4.86
C TYR A 74 5.35 -20.51 4.94
N VAL A 75 5.90 -21.65 4.51
CA VAL A 75 5.31 -23.00 4.62
C VAL A 75 4.85 -23.23 6.07
N GLU A 76 3.82 -24.05 6.32
CA GLU A 76 3.29 -24.32 7.68
C GLU A 76 4.36 -24.67 8.74
N THR A 77 5.52 -25.18 8.31
CA THR A 77 6.67 -25.53 9.15
C THR A 77 7.64 -24.36 9.47
N GLN A 78 7.47 -23.20 8.83
CA GLN A 78 8.31 -22.00 8.96
C GLN A 78 7.52 -20.71 9.25
N GLN A 79 6.19 -20.76 9.40
CA GLN A 79 5.44 -19.60 9.87
C GLN A 79 5.89 -19.24 11.29
N ILE A 80 6.81 -18.28 11.40
CA ILE A 80 7.28 -17.75 12.69
C ILE A 80 6.13 -17.03 13.40
N VAL A 81 5.16 -16.49 12.64
CA VAL A 81 4.02 -15.72 13.18
C VAL A 81 2.72 -16.15 12.48
N LYS A 82 1.84 -16.83 13.21
CA LYS A 82 0.51 -17.22 12.73
C LYS A 82 -0.38 -15.97 12.63
N VAL A 83 -1.13 -15.80 11.53
CA VAL A 83 -2.09 -14.68 11.40
C VAL A 83 -3.14 -14.78 12.49
N THR A 84 -3.15 -13.80 13.39
CA THR A 84 -4.18 -13.67 14.42
C THR A 84 -5.32 -12.78 13.93
N LYS A 85 -6.50 -12.95 14.52
CA LYS A 85 -7.65 -12.07 14.31
C LYS A 85 -7.26 -10.61 14.60
N GLU A 86 -6.49 -10.37 15.65
CA GLU A 86 -6.05 -9.05 16.09
C GLU A 86 -5.13 -8.40 15.06
N SER A 87 -4.11 -9.12 14.59
CA SER A 87 -3.18 -8.60 13.57
C SER A 87 -3.86 -8.37 12.22
N CYS A 88 -4.83 -9.22 11.86
CA CYS A 88 -5.64 -9.04 10.67
C CYS A 88 -6.54 -7.79 10.79
N ASN A 89 -7.14 -7.57 11.97
CA ASN A 89 -7.95 -6.39 12.22
C ASN A 89 -7.10 -5.11 12.18
N GLU A 90 -5.89 -5.14 12.74
CA GLU A 90 -4.94 -4.02 12.65
C GLU A 90 -4.62 -3.68 11.18
N MET A 91 -4.32 -4.69 10.35
CA MET A 91 -4.07 -4.50 8.92
C MET A 91 -5.26 -3.83 8.22
N ILE A 92 -6.50 -4.28 8.52
CA ILE A 92 -7.72 -3.68 7.95
C ILE A 92 -7.85 -2.21 8.36
N LEU A 93 -7.69 -1.88 9.64
CA LEU A 93 -7.83 -0.52 10.14
C LEU A 93 -6.80 0.42 9.50
N LYS A 94 -5.54 -0.02 9.40
CA LYS A 94 -4.50 0.74 8.69
C LYS A 94 -4.82 0.89 7.21
N ALA A 95 -5.39 -0.13 6.55
CA ALA A 95 -5.76 -0.04 5.14
C ALA A 95 -6.86 0.99 4.89
N GLU A 96 -7.81 1.12 5.81
CA GLU A 96 -8.87 2.13 5.72
C GLU A 96 -8.34 3.54 5.92
N ASP A 97 -7.52 3.77 6.95
CA ASP A 97 -6.86 5.05 7.18
C ASP A 97 -5.98 5.46 5.99
N PHE A 98 -5.14 4.53 5.51
CA PHE A 98 -4.29 4.75 4.34
C PHE A 98 -5.11 5.13 3.11
N LEU A 99 -6.21 4.41 2.84
CA LEU A 99 -7.08 4.70 1.70
C LEU A 99 -7.69 6.11 1.77
N VAL A 100 -8.11 6.56 2.95
CA VAL A 100 -8.66 7.91 3.14
C VAL A 100 -7.59 8.96 2.87
N LYS A 101 -6.38 8.78 3.44
CA LYS A 101 -5.25 9.69 3.23
C LYS A 101 -4.81 9.74 1.76
N MET A 102 -4.78 8.60 1.08
CA MET A 102 -4.46 8.54 -0.36
C MET A 102 -5.52 9.26 -1.22
N LYS A 103 -6.80 9.15 -0.88
CA LYS A 103 -7.87 9.89 -1.58
C LYS A 103 -7.74 11.39 -1.41
N LEU A 104 -7.45 11.85 -0.19
CA LEU A 104 -7.18 13.27 0.08
C LEU A 104 -5.99 13.76 -0.74
N LEU A 105 -4.86 13.05 -0.68
CA LEU A 105 -3.66 13.37 -1.44
C LEU A 105 -3.94 13.47 -2.95
N ILE A 106 -4.67 12.51 -3.52
CA ILE A 106 -5.05 12.53 -4.94
C ILE A 106 -5.95 13.72 -5.27
N SER A 107 -6.87 14.08 -4.38
CA SER A 107 -7.82 15.19 -4.60
C SER A 107 -7.16 16.57 -4.55
N GLU A 108 -6.04 16.71 -3.84
CA GLU A 108 -5.29 17.97 -3.67
C GLU A 108 -4.25 18.22 -4.77
N LEU A 109 -4.12 17.30 -5.74
CA LEU A 109 -3.20 17.42 -6.86
C LEU A 109 -3.76 18.37 -7.94
N SER A 110 -3.13 19.54 -8.05
CA SER A 110 -3.30 20.45 -9.20
C SER A 110 -2.40 20.03 -10.36
N ASN A 111 -2.72 20.50 -11.57
CA ASN A 111 -1.89 20.26 -12.75
C ASN A 111 -0.45 20.77 -12.57
N GLU A 112 -0.27 21.89 -11.87
CA GLU A 112 1.05 22.45 -11.54
C GLU A 112 1.86 21.50 -10.65
N LYS A 113 1.25 20.96 -9.59
CA LYS A 113 1.89 19.96 -8.72
C LYS A 113 2.25 18.70 -9.51
N ILE A 114 1.35 18.22 -10.35
CA ILE A 114 1.58 17.03 -11.19
C ILE A 114 2.79 17.25 -12.11
N ASN A 115 2.89 18.40 -12.77
CA ASN A 115 4.02 18.70 -13.65
C ASN A 115 5.34 18.78 -12.87
N SER A 116 5.35 19.45 -11.71
CA SER A 116 6.53 19.51 -10.83
C SER A 116 6.99 18.11 -10.39
N ILE A 117 6.06 17.24 -10.01
CA ILE A 117 6.36 15.84 -9.64
C ILE A 117 6.94 15.07 -10.83
N ARG A 118 6.43 15.27 -12.04
CA ARG A 118 6.96 14.62 -13.26
C ARG A 118 8.36 15.10 -13.58
N ASP A 119 8.65 16.39 -13.42
CA ASP A 119 10.00 16.92 -13.62
C ASP A 119 11.00 16.30 -12.63
N ASN A 120 10.59 16.11 -11.38
CA ASN A 120 11.39 15.41 -10.38
C ASN A 120 11.59 13.93 -10.75
N PHE A 121 10.55 13.25 -11.23
CA PHE A 121 10.66 11.88 -11.70
C PHE A 121 11.66 11.74 -12.85
N VAL A 122 11.61 12.63 -13.86
CA VAL A 122 12.55 12.63 -14.99
C VAL A 122 13.99 12.78 -14.51
N LYS A 123 14.25 13.61 -13.49
CA LYS A 123 15.59 13.77 -12.90
C LYS A 123 16.07 12.54 -12.10
N LEU A 124 15.15 11.70 -11.61
CA LEU A 124 15.49 10.49 -10.86
C LEU A 124 15.88 9.32 -11.78
N VAL A 125 15.37 9.31 -13.02
CA VAL A 125 15.55 8.19 -13.96
C VAL A 125 16.54 8.49 -15.08
N ASN A 126 17.01 9.74 -15.20
CA ASN A 126 18.06 10.17 -16.13
C ASN A 126 19.37 10.40 -15.38
#